data_AF-A0A9D9HAF8-F1
#
_entry.id   AF-A0A9D9HAF8-F1
#
_cell.length_a   1.000
_cell.length_b   1.000
_cell.length_c   1.000
_cell.angle_alpha   90.00
_cell.angle_beta   90.00
_cell.angle_gamma   90.00
#
_symmetry.space_group_name_H-M   'P 1'
#
loop_
_entity.id
_entity.type
_entity.pdbx_description
1 polymer ?
#
loop_
_entity_poly.entity_id
_entity_poly.type
_entity_poly.pdbx_seq_one_letter_code
_entity_poly.pdbx_strand_id
1 'polypeptide(L)'
;MRESKRLTQRQLASTCRMSTSEISRIERGKAGLTGAMIQRLSKALEVPYYRLFLTGDELDPDGERSLMLERTLLRIRDLVLDCSMI
;
A
#
# COMPACT_ATOMS: atom_id res chain seq x y z
N MET A 1 -10.10 -6.46 -3.08
CA MET A 1 -10.46 -5.10 -3.62
C MET A 1 -11.06 -5.17 -5.02
N ARG A 2 -10.35 -5.70 -6.02
CA ARG A 2 -10.87 -5.91 -7.39
C ARG A 2 -12.25 -6.58 -7.44
N GLU A 3 -12.44 -7.62 -6.63
CA GLU A 3 -13.69 -8.40 -6.58
C GLU A 3 -14.91 -7.58 -6.15
N SER A 4 -14.73 -6.60 -5.26
CA SER A 4 -15.81 -5.67 -4.87
C SER A 4 -16.31 -4.81 -6.05
N LYS A 5 -15.49 -4.69 -7.11
CA LYS A 5 -15.81 -4.02 -8.37
C LYS A 5 -16.19 -4.99 -9.49
N ARG A 6 -16.37 -6.28 -9.19
CA ARG A 6 -16.72 -7.35 -10.15
C ARG A 6 -15.76 -7.47 -11.35
N LEU A 7 -14.53 -7.00 -11.19
CA LEU A 7 -13.48 -7.12 -12.21
C LEU A 7 -12.80 -8.48 -12.10
N THR A 8 -12.42 -9.11 -13.21
CA THR A 8 -11.50 -10.27 -13.25
C THR A 8 -10.04 -9.80 -13.25
N GLN A 9 -9.07 -10.67 -12.89
CA GLN A 9 -7.64 -10.32 -12.96
C GLN A 9 -7.23 -9.89 -14.36
N ARG A 10 -7.79 -10.52 -15.41
CA ARG A 10 -7.54 -10.17 -16.80
C ARG A 10 -8.06 -8.77 -17.15
N GLN A 11 -9.26 -8.41 -16.69
CA GLN A 11 -9.82 -7.07 -16.90
C GLN A 11 -8.97 -6.01 -16.20
N LEU A 12 -8.61 -6.23 -14.92
CA LEU A 12 -7.74 -5.30 -14.21
C LEU A 12 -6.37 -5.15 -14.87
N ALA A 13 -5.78 -6.26 -15.33
CA ALA A 13 -4.51 -6.28 -16.05
C ALA A 13 -4.58 -5.43 -17.33
N SER A 14 -5.66 -5.59 -18.11
CA SER A 14 -5.91 -4.80 -19.31
C SER A 14 -6.01 -3.30 -19.00
N THR A 15 -6.83 -2.91 -18.01
CA THR A 15 -6.98 -1.51 -17.58
C THR A 15 -5.66 -0.92 -17.10
N CYS A 16 -4.87 -1.70 -16.37
CA CYS A 16 -3.59 -1.26 -15.84
C CYS A 16 -2.45 -1.31 -16.86
N ARG A 17 -2.62 -1.87 -18.08
CA ARG A 17 -1.49 -2.18 -19.00
C ARG A 17 -0.44 -3.07 -18.34
N MET A 18 -0.89 -4.18 -17.78
CA MET A 18 -0.07 -5.20 -17.12
C MET A 18 -0.49 -6.57 -17.64
N SER A 19 0.35 -7.58 -17.46
CA SER A 19 -0.03 -8.96 -17.68
C SER A 19 -0.93 -9.48 -16.55
N THR A 20 -1.75 -10.48 -16.86
CA THR A 20 -2.56 -11.16 -15.84
C THR A 20 -1.67 -11.85 -14.78
N SER A 21 -0.48 -12.31 -15.18
CA SER A 21 0.50 -12.92 -14.28
C SER A 21 1.06 -11.90 -13.27
N GLU A 22 1.37 -10.67 -13.71
CA GLU A 22 1.80 -9.59 -12.82
C GLU A 22 0.72 -9.26 -11.79
N ILE A 23 -0.53 -9.07 -12.22
CA ILE A 23 -1.66 -8.84 -11.29
C ILE A 23 -1.78 -9.99 -10.29
N SER A 24 -1.70 -11.24 -10.75
CA SER A 24 -1.76 -12.43 -9.88
C SER A 24 -0.61 -12.48 -8.87
N ARG A 25 0.62 -12.07 -9.25
CA ARG A 25 1.73 -11.98 -8.30
C ARG A 25 1.55 -10.86 -7.29
N ILE A 26 1.05 -9.70 -7.72
CA ILE A 26 0.77 -8.54 -6.85
C ILE A 26 -0.30 -8.89 -5.81
N GLU A 27 -1.42 -9.48 -6.24
CA GLU A 27 -2.50 -9.88 -5.32
C GLU A 27 -2.04 -10.93 -4.28
N ARG A 28 -0.95 -11.67 -4.54
CA ARG A 28 -0.35 -12.64 -3.62
C ARG A 28 0.86 -12.09 -2.84
N GLY A 29 1.16 -10.80 -2.93
CA GLY A 29 2.33 -10.19 -2.27
C GLY A 29 3.69 -10.64 -2.83
N LYS A 30 3.73 -11.32 -3.98
CA LYS A 30 4.96 -11.87 -4.59
C LYS A 30 5.62 -10.93 -5.60
N ALA A 31 5.17 -9.68 -5.73
CA ALA A 31 5.76 -8.72 -6.65
C ALA A 31 5.85 -7.35 -5.99
N GLY A 32 7.02 -6.70 -6.13
CA GLY A 32 7.18 -5.30 -5.78
C GLY A 32 6.40 -4.41 -6.73
N LEU A 33 5.87 -3.31 -6.20
CA LEU A 33 5.18 -2.29 -6.97
C LEU A 33 6.08 -1.05 -7.11
N THR A 34 6.30 -0.60 -8.35
CA THR A 34 6.88 0.72 -8.58
C THR A 34 5.85 1.81 -8.37
N GLY A 35 6.28 3.07 -8.18
CA GLY A 35 5.37 4.22 -8.09
C GLY A 35 4.40 4.32 -9.27
N ALA A 36 4.87 4.05 -10.48
CA ALA A 36 4.03 4.04 -11.68
C ALA A 36 3.00 2.89 -11.69
N MET A 37 3.31 1.73 -11.09
CA MET A 37 2.35 0.64 -10.92
C MET A 37 1.27 1.01 -9.89
N ILE A 38 1.68 1.60 -8.76
CA ILE A 38 0.78 2.09 -7.71
C ILE A 38 -0.22 3.09 -8.30
N GLN A 39 0.26 4.03 -9.11
CA GLN A 39 -0.60 5.01 -9.78
C GLN A 39 -1.65 4.38 -10.69
N ARG A 40 -1.23 3.45 -11.55
CA ARG A 40 -2.15 2.76 -12.47
C ARG A 40 -3.18 1.93 -11.72
N LEU A 41 -2.76 1.19 -10.70
CA LEU A 41 -3.67 0.35 -9.88
C LEU A 41 -4.69 1.19 -9.12
N SER A 42 -4.25 2.25 -8.44
CA SER A 42 -5.13 3.15 -7.70
C SER A 42 -6.14 3.82 -8.62
N LYS A 43 -5.73 4.25 -9.83
CA LYS A 43 -6.64 4.81 -10.83
C LYS A 43 -7.63 3.76 -11.35
N ALA A 44 -7.16 2.58 -11.73
CA ALA A 44 -8.01 1.52 -12.27
C ALA A 44 -9.01 0.98 -11.24
N LEU A 45 -8.64 1.00 -9.96
CA LEU A 45 -9.48 0.56 -8.86
C LEU A 45 -10.24 1.73 -8.21
N GLU A 46 -10.02 2.96 -8.64
CA GLU A 46 -10.60 4.21 -8.12
C GLU A 46 -10.55 4.28 -6.59
N VAL A 47 -9.36 4.08 -6.03
CA VAL A 47 -9.11 4.26 -4.60
C VAL A 47 -7.86 5.10 -4.38
N PRO A 48 -7.70 5.75 -3.22
CA PRO A 48 -6.43 6.35 -2.85
C PRO A 48 -5.28 5.34 -2.77
N TYR A 49 -4.04 5.78 -3.01
CA TYR A 49 -2.85 4.90 -3.01
C TYR A 49 -2.68 4.11 -1.71
N TYR A 50 -2.95 4.75 -0.57
CA TYR A 50 -2.79 4.11 0.75
C TYR A 50 -3.67 2.86 0.92
N ARG A 51 -4.84 2.81 0.26
CA ARG A 51 -5.76 1.66 0.31
C ARG A 51 -5.16 0.39 -0.29
N LEU A 52 -4.13 0.49 -1.13
CA LEU A 52 -3.42 -0.66 -1.70
C LEU A 52 -2.49 -1.35 -0.67
N PHE A 53 -2.25 -0.70 0.48
CA PHE A 53 -1.34 -1.18 1.52
C PHE A 53 -2.03 -1.46 2.86
N LEU A 54 -3.34 -1.21 2.98
CA LEU A 54 -4.10 -1.31 4.23
C LEU A 54 -4.87 -2.63 4.41
N THR A 55 -4.47 -3.71 3.74
CA THR A 55 -5.13 -5.02 3.89
C THR A 55 -4.23 -6.02 4.62
N GLY A 56 -4.62 -6.33 5.86
CA GLY A 56 -4.21 -7.52 6.62
C GLY A 56 -2.82 -7.44 7.25
N ASP A 57 -2.75 -7.73 8.55
CA ASP A 57 -1.61 -7.66 9.48
C ASP A 57 -0.36 -8.52 9.11
N GLU A 58 -0.18 -8.94 7.86
CA GLU A 58 0.86 -9.91 7.45
C GLU A 58 2.14 -9.30 6.86
N LEU A 59 2.30 -7.97 6.83
CA LEU A 59 3.48 -7.32 6.20
C LEU A 59 4.52 -6.78 7.19
N ASP A 60 4.56 -7.31 8.41
CA ASP A 60 5.64 -7.03 9.35
C ASP A 60 6.08 -8.27 10.14
N PRO A 61 6.55 -9.34 9.47
CA PRO A 61 7.00 -10.57 10.13
C PRO A 61 8.08 -10.33 11.19
N ASP A 62 8.84 -9.23 11.05
CA ASP A 62 9.95 -8.86 11.92
C ASP A 62 9.66 -7.64 12.81
N GLY A 63 8.45 -7.05 12.76
CA GLY A 63 8.06 -5.90 13.59
C GLY A 63 8.76 -4.57 13.25
N GLU A 64 9.55 -4.52 12.16
CA GLU A 64 10.35 -3.37 11.76
C GLU A 64 9.51 -2.14 11.43
N ARG A 65 8.34 -2.32 10.81
CA ARG A 65 7.44 -1.19 10.49
C ARG A 65 6.80 -0.64 11.75
N SER A 66 6.40 -1.51 12.68
CA SER A 66 5.87 -1.10 13.97
C SER A 66 6.92 -0.32 14.78
N LEU A 67 8.16 -0.80 14.82
CA LEU A 67 9.29 -0.11 15.45
C LEU A 67 9.62 1.23 14.78
N MET A 68 9.56 1.30 13.45
CA MET A 68 9.80 2.54 12.71
C MET A 68 8.73 3.59 12.99
N LEU A 69 7.46 3.16 13.05
CA LEU A 69 6.34 4.04 13.41
C LEU A 69 6.46 4.53 14.84
N GLU A 70 6.75 3.67 15.81
CA GLU A 70 6.96 4.06 17.20
C GLU A 70 8.10 5.07 17.37
N ARG A 71 9.24 4.84 16.72
CA ARG A 71 10.37 5.79 16.73
C ARG A 71 10.00 7.12 16.11
N THR A 72 9.24 7.11 15.03
CA THR A 72 8.78 8.33 14.35
C THR A 72 7.79 9.09 15.22
N LEU A 73 6.86 8.38 15.87
CA LEU A 73 5.87 8.97 16.77
C LEU A 73 6.53 9.58 18.02
N LEU A 74 7.53 8.91 18.60
CA LEU A 74 8.35 9.46 19.69
C LEU A 74 9.03 10.76 19.25
N ARG A 75 9.64 10.78 18.07
CA ARG A 75 10.31 11.96 17.53
C ARG A 75 9.36 13.14 17.32
N ILE A 76 8.15 12.87 16.81
CA ILE A 76 7.11 13.89 16.63
C ILE A 76 6.62 14.37 18.00
N ARG A 77 6.43 13.47 18.97
CA ARG A 77 6.02 13.83 20.34
C ARG A 77 7.03 14.77 20.99
N ASP A 78 8.32 14.44 20.89
CA ASP A 78 9.38 15.26 21.47
C ASP A 78 9.41 16.65 20.80
N LEU A 79 9.28 16.72 19.47
CA LEU A 79 9.19 17.99 18.75
C LEU A 79 7.98 18.84 19.18
N VAL A 80 6.82 18.21 19.39
CA VAL A 80 5.59 18.90 19.84
C VAL A 80 5.73 19.40 21.28
N LEU A 81 6.36 18.62 22.17
CA LEU A 81 6.63 19.03 23.55
C LEU A 81 7.64 20.18 23.62
N ASP A 82 8.67 20.15 22.78
CA ASP A 82 9.65 21.22 22.66
C ASP A 82 9.02 22.52 22.11
N CYS A 83 8.04 22.41 21.21
CA CYS A 83 7.24 23.55 20.73
C CYS A 83 6.22 24.08 21.75
N SER A 84 5.88 23.32 22.80
CA SER A 84 4.89 23.72 23.83
C SER A 84 5.51 24.50 24.99
N MET A 85 6.84 24.67 24.97
CA MET A 85 7.65 25.32 26.01
C MET A 85 8.14 26.73 25.62
N ILE A 86 7.58 27.31 24.55
CA ILE A 86 7.79 28.69 24.08
C ILE A 86 6.44 29.41 24.11
#